data_AF-A0A9K3M0F6-F1
#
_entry.id   AF-A0A9K3M0F6-F1
#
_cell.length_a   1.000
_cell.length_b   1.000
_cell.length_c   1.000
_cell.angle_alpha   90.00
_cell.angle_beta   90.00
_cell.angle_gamma   90.00
#
_symmetry.space_group_name_H-M   'P 1'
#
loop_
_entity.id
_entity.type
_entity.pdbx_description
1 polymer ?
#
loop_
_entity_poly.entity_id
_entity_poly.type
_entity_poly.pdbx_seq_one_letter_code
_entity_poly.pdbx_strand_id
1 'polypeptide(L)'
;MMSNTDDLFDGVDDMSDALQQGRLEGMQAGKDAGFHDGRKLGQVNGVDYGMEIGFAMGMLVAVQEWIQCRQKQHMTSSSSENGESPCAQPPGSRSSNLAINRIQTTCQRLDDAIQGFPSIQNLFRSDGFEDNNGIVNDPKETSSQSMPSKGHEEDVRQQLQRIRALTKVLATKLGIPRHSLQHVLEQQVLHSRVDGSDPSSKIKDTIIDQQSLTDPSQTTTEW
;
A
#
# COMPACT_ATOMS: atom_id res chain seq x y z
N MET A 1 -10.59 67.89 40.15
CA MET A 1 -10.21 66.46 40.27
C MET A 1 -10.26 65.88 38.86
N MET A 2 -9.12 65.95 38.17
CA MET A 2 -8.82 65.17 36.96
C MET A 2 -8.30 63.81 37.48
N SER A 3 -8.51 62.65 36.87
CA SER A 3 -8.28 62.29 35.47
C SER A 3 -8.84 60.88 35.23
N ASN A 4 -9.77 60.69 34.29
CA ASN A 4 -10.21 59.38 33.80
C ASN A 4 -10.15 59.41 32.26
N THR A 5 -8.95 59.31 31.70
CA THR A 5 -8.74 59.24 30.23
C THR A 5 -7.89 58.04 29.81
N ASP A 6 -7.56 57.14 30.74
CA ASP A 6 -6.62 56.05 30.48
C ASP A 6 -7.29 54.74 30.01
N ASP A 7 -8.63 54.65 30.01
CA ASP A 7 -9.38 53.42 29.66
C ASP A 7 -9.69 53.26 28.15
N LEU A 8 -9.23 54.16 27.27
CA LEU A 8 -9.60 54.12 25.84
C LEU A 8 -8.72 53.18 24.98
N PHE A 9 -7.58 52.73 25.52
CA PHE A 9 -6.62 51.92 24.77
C PHE A 9 -6.59 50.41 25.13
N ASP A 10 -7.31 49.97 26.16
CA ASP A 10 -7.40 48.55 26.54
C ASP A 10 -8.01 47.65 25.44
N GLY A 11 -8.85 48.21 24.56
CA GLY A 11 -9.46 47.43 23.46
C GLY A 11 -8.51 47.04 22.31
N VAL A 12 -7.29 47.60 22.27
CA VAL A 12 -6.29 47.24 21.25
C VAL A 12 -5.55 45.95 21.63
N ASP A 13 -5.32 45.74 22.92
CA ASP A 13 -4.67 44.53 23.44
C ASP A 13 -5.58 43.31 23.26
N ASP A 14 -6.89 43.45 23.51
CA ASP A 14 -7.90 42.42 23.25
C ASP A 14 -7.92 41.96 21.77
N MET A 15 -7.68 42.87 20.83
CA MET A 15 -7.63 42.55 19.40
C MET A 15 -6.35 41.80 19.03
N SER A 16 -5.22 42.19 19.60
CA SER A 16 -3.93 41.51 19.39
C SER A 16 -3.98 40.07 19.90
N ASP A 17 -4.54 39.87 21.09
CA ASP A 17 -4.70 38.54 21.70
C ASP A 17 -5.66 37.66 20.89
N ALA A 18 -6.78 38.21 20.40
CA ALA A 18 -7.71 37.48 19.54
C ALA A 18 -7.05 37.04 18.21
N LEU A 19 -6.22 37.88 17.60
CA LEU A 19 -5.48 37.53 16.38
C LEU A 19 -4.41 36.47 16.63
N GLN A 20 -3.68 36.57 17.75
CA GLN A 20 -2.70 35.57 18.14
C GLN A 20 -3.36 34.22 18.42
N GLN A 21 -4.49 34.23 19.14
CA GLN A 21 -5.27 33.03 19.41
C GLN A 21 -5.79 32.40 18.12
N GLY A 22 -6.41 33.19 17.23
CA GLY A 22 -6.89 32.69 15.94
C GLY A 22 -5.77 32.08 15.08
N ARG A 23 -4.56 32.64 15.13
CA ARG A 23 -3.38 32.08 14.46
C ARG A 23 -2.96 30.73 15.06
N LEU A 24 -2.91 30.62 16.38
CA LEU A 24 -2.55 29.37 17.07
C LEU A 24 -3.58 28.27 16.81
N GLU A 25 -4.87 28.59 16.91
CA GLU A 25 -5.97 27.68 16.62
C GLU A 25 -5.95 27.22 15.16
N GLY A 26 -5.80 28.16 14.22
CA GLY A 26 -5.72 27.83 12.79
C GLY A 26 -4.51 26.94 12.47
N MET A 27 -3.35 27.19 13.09
CA MET A 27 -2.17 26.35 12.94
C MET A 27 -2.40 24.94 13.50
N GLN A 28 -2.98 24.84 14.70
CA GLN A 28 -3.24 23.55 15.34
C GLN A 28 -4.28 22.75 14.56
N ALA A 29 -5.40 23.37 14.18
CA ALA A 29 -6.43 22.75 13.36
C ALA A 29 -5.89 22.28 12.00
N GLY A 30 -5.03 23.08 11.36
CA GLY A 30 -4.39 22.70 10.10
C GLY A 30 -3.47 21.48 10.25
N LYS A 31 -2.67 21.42 11.34
CA LYS A 31 -1.82 20.26 11.64
C LYS A 31 -2.64 19.01 11.89
N ASP A 32 -3.68 19.11 12.72
CA ASP A 32 -4.53 17.97 13.09
C ASP A 32 -5.30 17.43 11.88
N ALA A 33 -5.87 18.32 11.05
CA ALA A 33 -6.52 17.95 9.80
C ALA A 33 -5.55 17.24 8.84
N GLY A 34 -4.38 17.83 8.62
CA GLY A 34 -3.35 17.24 7.74
C GLY A 34 -2.89 15.86 8.22
N PHE A 35 -2.69 15.67 9.53
CA PHE A 35 -2.31 14.39 10.11
C PHE A 35 -3.41 13.33 9.94
N HIS A 36 -4.65 13.68 10.26
CA HIS A 36 -5.78 12.76 10.17
C HIS A 36 -6.08 12.34 8.72
N ASP A 37 -6.13 13.31 7.81
CA ASP A 37 -6.41 13.05 6.39
C ASP A 37 -5.26 12.28 5.75
N GLY A 38 -4.01 12.65 6.02
CA GLY A 38 -2.82 11.94 5.54
C GLY A 38 -2.79 10.48 6.01
N ARG A 39 -3.08 10.23 7.30
CA ARG A 39 -3.16 8.87 7.84
C ARG A 39 -4.27 8.06 7.19
N LYS A 40 -5.46 8.64 7.05
CA LYS A 40 -6.61 7.95 6.45
C LYS A 40 -6.34 7.60 4.99
N LEU A 41 -5.80 8.53 4.21
CA LEU A 41 -5.45 8.31 2.81
C LEU A 41 -4.37 7.24 2.66
N GLY A 42 -3.33 7.28 3.50
CA GLY A 42 -2.27 6.27 3.52
C GLY A 42 -2.79 4.88 3.86
N GLN A 43 -3.70 4.77 4.83
CA GLN A 43 -4.33 3.50 5.20
C GLN A 43 -5.19 2.94 4.07
N VAL A 44 -6.10 3.74 3.49
CA VAL A 44 -7.00 3.29 2.42
C VAL A 44 -6.20 2.83 1.21
N ASN A 45 -5.28 3.67 0.72
CA ASN A 45 -4.49 3.34 -0.47
C ASN A 45 -3.56 2.15 -0.21
N GLY A 46 -2.93 2.08 0.96
CA GLY A 46 -2.04 0.97 1.31
C GLY A 46 -2.77 -0.37 1.36
N VAL A 47 -3.98 -0.41 1.94
CA VAL A 47 -4.80 -1.63 1.99
C VAL A 47 -5.24 -2.05 0.58
N ASP A 48 -5.75 -1.11 -0.23
CA ASP A 48 -6.23 -1.40 -1.59
C ASP A 48 -5.10 -1.96 -2.47
N TYR A 49 -3.93 -1.33 -2.46
CA TYR A 49 -2.77 -1.80 -3.24
C TYR A 49 -2.27 -3.15 -2.74
N GLY A 50 -2.16 -3.32 -1.41
CA GLY A 50 -1.72 -4.56 -0.80
C GLY A 50 -2.63 -5.74 -1.14
N MET A 51 -3.95 -5.54 -1.10
CA MET A 51 -4.93 -6.57 -1.47
C MET A 51 -4.78 -7.02 -2.92
N GLU A 52 -4.62 -6.09 -3.85
CA GLU A 52 -4.56 -6.42 -5.27
C GLU A 52 -3.27 -7.10 -5.69
N ILE A 53 -2.15 -6.60 -5.18
CA ILE A 53 -0.84 -7.21 -5.42
C ILE A 53 -0.81 -8.59 -4.76
N GLY A 54 -1.28 -8.71 -3.51
CA GLY A 54 -1.36 -9.98 -2.79
C GLY A 54 -2.22 -11.01 -3.53
N PHE A 55 -3.38 -10.59 -4.05
CA PHE A 55 -4.23 -11.46 -4.86
C PHE A 55 -3.54 -11.92 -6.16
N ALA A 56 -2.88 -10.99 -6.87
CA ALA A 56 -2.16 -11.31 -8.11
C ALA A 56 -1.00 -12.30 -7.85
N MET A 57 -0.23 -12.09 -6.77
CA MET A 57 0.84 -13.00 -6.34
C MET A 57 0.31 -14.38 -5.96
N GLY A 58 -0.77 -14.45 -5.18
CA GLY A 58 -1.38 -15.73 -4.78
C GLY A 58 -1.83 -16.54 -5.99
N MET A 59 -2.45 -15.88 -6.97
CA MET A 59 -2.84 -16.53 -8.23
C MET A 59 -1.63 -16.98 -9.04
N LEU A 60 -0.55 -16.19 -9.09
CA LEU A 60 0.69 -16.56 -9.77
C LEU A 60 1.28 -17.86 -9.20
N VAL A 61 1.40 -17.95 -7.88
CA VAL A 61 1.90 -19.15 -7.17
C VAL A 61 1.03 -20.36 -7.47
N ALA A 62 -0.29 -20.24 -7.32
CA ALA A 62 -1.22 -21.34 -7.57
C ALA A 62 -1.13 -21.87 -9.02
N VAL A 63 -0.99 -20.98 -10.00
CA VAL A 63 -0.86 -21.37 -11.42
C VAL A 63 0.48 -22.04 -11.68
N GLN A 64 1.57 -21.55 -11.09
CA GLN A 64 2.89 -22.17 -11.23
C GLN A 64 2.90 -23.60 -10.65
N GLU A 65 2.35 -23.79 -9.46
CA GLU A 65 2.20 -25.12 -8.85
C GLU A 65 1.38 -26.07 -9.73
N TRP A 66 0.25 -25.58 -10.26
CA TRP A 66 -0.59 -26.36 -11.18
C TRP A 66 0.18 -26.82 -12.43
N ILE A 67 0.97 -25.93 -13.04
CA ILE A 67 1.81 -26.26 -14.20
C ILE A 67 2.84 -27.33 -13.83
N GLN A 68 3.51 -27.19 -12.68
CA GLN A 68 4.52 -28.15 -12.22
C GLN A 68 3.91 -29.54 -11.96
N CYS A 69 2.75 -29.61 -11.31
CA CYS A 69 2.03 -30.87 -11.08
C CYS A 69 1.70 -31.58 -12.39
N ARG A 70 1.26 -30.82 -13.40
CA ARG A 70 0.91 -31.38 -14.71
C ARG A 70 2.12 -31.91 -15.48
N GLN A 71 3.27 -31.24 -15.37
CA GLN A 71 4.52 -31.72 -15.97
C GLN A 71 5.00 -33.03 -15.34
N LYS A 72 4.89 -33.16 -14.00
CA LYS A 72 5.28 -34.38 -13.27
C LYS A 72 4.47 -35.60 -13.71
N GLN A 73 3.16 -35.44 -13.95
CA GLN A 73 2.30 -36.53 -14.40
C GLN A 73 2.71 -37.11 -15.75
N HIS A 74 3.29 -36.30 -16.64
CA HIS A 74 3.67 -36.75 -17.98
C HIS A 74 4.98 -37.59 -17.99
N MET A 75 5.77 -37.52 -16.91
CA MET A 75 7.03 -38.27 -16.78
C MET A 75 6.84 -39.65 -16.16
N THR A 76 5.79 -39.85 -15.36
CA THR A 76 5.52 -41.13 -14.69
C THR A 76 4.77 -42.12 -15.59
N SER A 77 4.13 -41.65 -16.66
CA SER A 77 3.38 -42.52 -17.59
C SER A 77 4.25 -43.20 -18.64
N SER A 78 5.53 -42.80 -18.79
CA SER A 78 6.41 -43.32 -19.86
C SER A 78 7.33 -44.48 -19.44
N SER A 79 7.23 -44.97 -18.21
CA SER A 79 8.15 -45.99 -17.67
C SER A 79 7.53 -47.38 -17.49
N SER A 80 6.32 -47.61 -17.97
CA SER A 80 5.67 -48.92 -17.93
C SER A 80 5.16 -49.27 -19.32
N GLU A 81 5.95 -50.06 -20.07
CA GLU A 81 5.50 -51.13 -20.99
C GLU A 81 6.67 -51.60 -21.89
N ASN A 82 7.30 -52.69 -21.45
CA ASN A 82 7.89 -53.66 -22.38
C ASN A 82 6.72 -54.43 -22.99
N GLY A 83 6.35 -54.15 -24.24
CA GLY A 83 5.31 -54.89 -24.95
C GLY A 83 4.87 -54.19 -26.23
N GLU A 84 5.42 -54.65 -27.35
CA GLU A 84 5.30 -54.08 -28.69
C GLU A 84 3.85 -53.96 -29.19
N SER A 85 3.42 -52.74 -29.57
CA SER A 85 2.47 -52.57 -30.68
C SER A 85 2.53 -51.14 -31.26
N PRO A 86 2.85 -50.96 -32.56
CA PRO A 86 2.92 -49.65 -33.20
C PRO A 86 1.52 -49.24 -33.68
N CYS A 87 0.69 -48.71 -32.77
CA CYS A 87 -0.61 -48.16 -33.12
C CYS A 87 -0.70 -46.68 -32.76
N ALA A 88 -0.68 -45.85 -33.81
CA ALA A 88 -1.25 -44.51 -33.93
C ALA A 88 -1.23 -43.62 -32.66
N GLN A 89 -0.30 -42.67 -32.61
CA GLN A 89 -0.31 -41.59 -31.62
C GLN A 89 -1.67 -40.83 -31.66
N PRO A 90 -2.37 -40.67 -30.53
CA PRO A 90 -3.63 -39.95 -30.48
C PRO A 90 -3.42 -38.46 -30.81
N PRO A 91 -4.17 -37.87 -31.76
CA PRO A 91 -3.97 -36.50 -32.25
C PRO A 91 -4.32 -35.35 -31.26
N GLY A 92 -4.43 -35.62 -29.96
CA GLY A 92 -4.90 -34.65 -28.94
C GLY A 92 -3.84 -33.83 -28.20
N SER A 93 -2.58 -34.28 -28.10
CA SER A 93 -1.61 -33.71 -27.13
C SER A 93 -0.85 -32.45 -27.57
N ARG A 94 -0.94 -32.02 -28.84
CA ARG A 94 -0.22 -30.81 -29.30
C ARG A 94 -0.91 -29.51 -28.86
N SER A 95 -2.24 -29.52 -28.71
CA SER A 95 -3.02 -28.32 -28.36
C SER A 95 -2.83 -27.87 -26.92
N SER A 96 -2.66 -28.82 -25.98
CA SER A 96 -2.52 -28.53 -24.54
C SER A 96 -1.21 -27.81 -24.21
N ASN A 97 -0.11 -28.18 -24.86
CA ASN A 97 1.19 -27.55 -24.65
C ASN A 97 1.21 -26.08 -25.08
N LEU A 98 0.55 -25.74 -26.20
CA LEU A 98 0.42 -24.36 -26.65
C LEU A 98 -0.36 -23.50 -25.64
N ALA A 99 -1.43 -24.04 -25.05
CA ALA A 99 -2.21 -23.36 -24.02
C ALA A 99 -1.38 -23.09 -22.76
N ILE A 100 -0.60 -24.08 -22.30
CA ILE A 100 0.29 -23.95 -21.14
C ILE A 100 1.35 -22.87 -21.38
N ASN A 101 2.01 -22.87 -22.55
CA ASN A 101 2.99 -21.84 -22.90
C ASN A 101 2.38 -20.43 -22.86
N ARG A 102 1.16 -20.26 -23.38
CA ARG A 102 0.44 -18.98 -23.34
C ARG A 102 0.10 -18.53 -21.91
N ILE A 103 -0.17 -19.47 -21.01
CA ILE A 103 -0.40 -19.21 -19.59
C ILE A 103 0.92 -18.78 -18.94
N GLN A 104 2.01 -19.52 -19.16
CA GLN A 104 3.35 -19.18 -18.64
C GLN A 104 3.81 -17.79 -19.07
N THR A 105 3.66 -17.42 -20.35
CA THR A 105 3.99 -16.06 -20.81
C THR A 105 3.16 -14.99 -20.10
N THR A 106 1.91 -15.30 -19.73
CA THR A 106 1.06 -14.35 -18.99
C THR A 106 1.49 -14.25 -17.54
N CYS A 107 1.86 -15.36 -16.92
CA CYS A 107 2.43 -15.41 -15.58
C CYS A 107 3.72 -14.59 -15.50
N GLN A 108 4.63 -14.74 -16.46
CA GLN A 108 5.87 -13.96 -16.49
C GLN A 108 5.58 -12.46 -16.60
N ARG A 109 4.69 -12.05 -17.51
CA ARG A 109 4.32 -10.64 -17.65
C ARG A 109 3.66 -10.05 -16.40
N LEU A 110 2.94 -10.88 -15.65
CA LEU A 110 2.32 -10.49 -14.39
C LEU A 110 3.38 -10.36 -13.29
N ASP A 111 4.32 -11.30 -13.21
CA ASP A 111 5.45 -11.25 -12.29
C ASP A 111 6.31 -10.00 -12.55
N ASP A 112 6.70 -9.73 -13.81
CA ASP A 112 7.44 -8.53 -14.18
C ASP A 112 6.69 -7.24 -13.78
N ALA A 113 5.36 -7.23 -13.89
CA ALA A 113 4.54 -6.09 -13.51
C ALA A 113 4.46 -5.89 -11.98
N ILE A 114 4.46 -6.99 -11.21
CA ILE A 114 4.48 -6.95 -9.74
C ILE A 114 5.88 -6.52 -9.25
N GLN A 115 6.94 -7.07 -9.83
CA GLN A 115 8.33 -6.70 -9.48
C GLN A 115 8.67 -5.26 -9.86
N GLY A 116 8.04 -4.75 -10.93
CA GLY A 116 8.15 -3.35 -11.32
C GLY A 116 7.36 -2.38 -10.43
N PHE A 117 6.50 -2.89 -9.53
CA PHE A 117 5.69 -2.04 -8.65
C PHE A 117 6.58 -1.36 -7.61
N PRO A 118 6.44 -0.03 -7.40
CA PRO A 118 7.29 0.70 -6.46
C PRO A 118 7.14 0.15 -5.05
N SER A 119 8.26 0.08 -4.34
CA SER A 119 8.25 -0.31 -2.93
C SER A 119 7.37 0.66 -2.13
N ILE A 120 6.81 0.18 -1.02
CA ILE A 120 6.00 0.99 -0.09
C ILE A 120 6.76 2.25 0.33
N GLN A 121 8.08 2.14 0.52
CA GLN A 121 8.94 3.27 0.89
C GLN A 121 9.01 4.33 -0.22
N ASN A 122 9.02 3.92 -1.48
CA ASN A 122 9.00 4.84 -2.63
C ASN A 122 7.59 5.43 -2.84
N LEU A 123 6.55 4.65 -2.57
CA LEU A 123 5.16 5.07 -2.69
C LEU A 123 4.81 6.24 -1.75
N PHE A 124 5.40 6.24 -0.55
CA PHE A 124 5.15 7.23 0.50
C PHE A 124 6.32 8.17 0.76
N ARG A 125 7.39 8.12 -0.04
CA ARG A 125 8.46 9.12 0.05
C ARG A 125 7.86 10.48 -0.34
N SER A 126 7.62 11.30 0.67
CA SER A 126 7.26 12.69 0.47
C SER A 126 8.53 13.41 0.02
N ASP A 127 8.64 13.71 -1.27
CA ASP A 127 9.77 14.38 -1.93
C ASP A 127 10.02 15.84 -1.43
N GLY A 128 9.72 16.17 -0.18
CA GLY A 128 9.66 17.59 0.22
C GLY A 128 9.71 17.91 1.71
N PHE A 129 10.24 17.02 2.57
CA PHE A 129 10.69 17.46 3.90
C PHE A 129 12.19 17.26 4.00
N GLU A 130 12.95 17.96 3.15
CA GLU A 130 14.31 18.29 3.54
C GLU A 130 14.17 19.28 4.69
N ASP A 131 14.58 18.83 5.88
CA ASP A 131 14.70 19.66 7.08
C ASP A 131 15.61 20.84 6.76
N ASN A 132 15.00 21.94 6.30
CA ASN A 132 15.68 23.19 6.04
C ASN A 132 15.95 23.86 7.40
N ASN A 133 16.79 23.22 8.21
CA ASN A 133 17.34 23.72 9.48
C ASN A 133 18.44 24.78 9.25
N GLY A 134 18.49 25.35 8.04
CA GLY A 134 19.37 26.46 7.68
C GLY A 134 18.81 27.79 8.18
N ILE A 135 19.26 28.18 9.37
CA ILE A 135 19.59 29.55 9.79
C ILE A 135 18.71 30.65 9.14
N VAL A 136 17.78 31.16 9.95
CA VAL A 136 17.05 32.41 9.77
C VAL A 136 17.98 33.52 9.28
N ASN A 137 17.92 33.86 7.99
CA ASN A 137 18.36 35.15 7.49
C ASN A 137 17.44 35.57 6.34
N ASP A 138 16.78 36.69 6.58
CA ASP A 138 16.09 37.58 5.64
C ASP A 138 14.72 37.16 5.05
N PRO A 139 13.64 37.93 5.34
CA PRO A 139 12.33 37.74 4.72
C PRO A 139 12.31 38.41 3.34
N LYS A 140 12.74 37.69 2.31
CA LYS A 140 12.31 38.00 0.93
C LYS A 140 11.42 36.88 0.41
N GLU A 141 10.15 37.24 0.33
CA GLU A 141 9.05 36.52 -0.29
C GLU A 141 9.50 35.77 -1.55
N THR A 142 9.72 34.47 -1.41
CA THR A 142 9.83 33.58 -2.57
C THR A 142 8.79 32.48 -2.39
N SER A 143 7.54 32.86 -2.63
CA SER A 143 6.41 31.93 -2.74
C SER A 143 6.53 31.15 -4.05
N SER A 144 7.38 30.13 -4.04
CA SER A 144 7.42 29.11 -5.10
C SER A 144 6.99 27.80 -4.49
N GLN A 145 5.66 27.68 -4.37
CA GLN A 145 4.91 26.49 -4.04
C GLN A 145 5.24 25.40 -5.08
N SER A 146 6.22 24.54 -4.79
CA SER A 146 6.49 23.36 -5.62
C SER A 146 5.36 22.35 -5.42
N MET A 147 4.45 22.30 -6.39
CA MET A 147 3.42 21.28 -6.42
C MET A 147 4.10 19.91 -6.55
N PRO A 148 3.68 18.89 -5.77
CA PRO A 148 4.21 17.54 -5.88
C PRO A 148 4.06 17.04 -7.32
N SER A 149 5.12 16.43 -7.85
CA SER A 149 5.19 16.07 -9.26
C SER A 149 4.11 15.01 -9.57
N LYS A 150 3.06 15.42 -10.30
CA LYS A 150 1.94 14.54 -10.71
C LYS A 150 2.37 13.29 -11.48
N GLY A 151 3.61 13.26 -11.99
CA GLY A 151 4.13 12.15 -12.78
C GLY A 151 4.27 10.83 -12.01
N HIS A 152 4.62 10.87 -10.72
CA HIS A 152 4.91 9.64 -9.98
C HIS A 152 3.64 8.87 -9.57
N GLU A 153 2.61 9.58 -9.09
CA GLU A 153 1.34 8.95 -8.69
C GLU A 153 0.61 8.33 -9.89
N GLU A 154 0.67 8.99 -11.05
CA GLU A 154 0.05 8.50 -12.28
C GLU A 154 0.70 7.18 -12.75
N ASP A 155 2.02 7.03 -12.58
CA ASP A 155 2.74 5.78 -12.91
C ASP A 155 2.28 4.61 -12.01
N VAL A 156 2.15 4.84 -10.70
CA VAL A 156 1.64 3.83 -9.73
C VAL A 156 0.26 3.32 -10.15
N ARG A 157 -0.67 4.24 -10.46
CA ARG A 157 -2.04 3.90 -10.85
C ARG A 157 -2.04 3.09 -12.16
N GLN A 158 -1.22 3.48 -13.12
CA GLN A 158 -1.10 2.76 -14.40
C GLN A 158 -0.52 1.35 -14.20
N GLN A 159 0.49 1.19 -13.36
CA GLN A 159 1.06 -0.11 -13.03
C GLN A 159 0.03 -1.02 -12.33
N LEU A 160 -0.72 -0.49 -11.37
CA LEU A 160 -1.79 -1.25 -10.72
C LEU A 160 -2.88 -1.68 -11.71
N GLN A 161 -3.30 -0.78 -12.61
CA GLN A 161 -4.25 -1.12 -13.67
C GLN A 161 -3.71 -2.21 -14.60
N ARG A 162 -2.41 -2.17 -14.92
CA ARG A 162 -1.74 -3.22 -15.70
C ARG A 162 -1.76 -4.56 -14.96
N ILE A 163 -1.47 -4.59 -13.66
CA ILE A 163 -1.58 -5.81 -12.83
C ILE A 163 -3.02 -6.34 -12.87
N ARG A 164 -4.03 -5.49 -12.62
CA ARG A 164 -5.46 -5.87 -12.70
C ARG A 164 -5.82 -6.46 -14.07
N ALA A 165 -5.35 -5.85 -15.15
CA ALA A 165 -5.62 -6.29 -16.51
C ALA A 165 -4.99 -7.66 -16.80
N LEU A 166 -3.73 -7.85 -16.43
CA LEU A 166 -3.01 -9.13 -16.59
C LEU A 166 -3.65 -10.24 -15.75
N THR A 167 -4.05 -9.92 -14.53
CA THR A 167 -4.77 -10.85 -13.65
C THR A 167 -6.09 -11.31 -14.27
N LYS A 168 -6.86 -10.39 -14.85
CA LYS A 168 -8.10 -10.73 -15.58
C LYS A 168 -7.82 -11.62 -16.79
N VAL A 169 -6.79 -11.30 -17.57
CA VAL A 169 -6.38 -12.13 -18.72
C VAL A 169 -5.99 -13.53 -18.26
N LEU A 170 -5.21 -13.65 -17.18
CA LEU A 170 -4.83 -14.95 -16.64
C LEU A 170 -6.05 -15.76 -16.20
N ALA A 171 -6.96 -15.17 -15.43
CA ALA A 171 -8.20 -15.83 -15.00
C ALA A 171 -9.03 -16.36 -16.19
N THR A 172 -9.17 -15.56 -17.26
CA THR A 172 -9.87 -16.01 -18.47
C THR A 172 -9.18 -17.17 -19.17
N LYS A 173 -7.85 -17.19 -19.21
CA LYS A 173 -7.06 -18.29 -19.79
C LYS A 173 -7.16 -19.58 -18.98
N LEU A 174 -7.37 -19.47 -17.67
CA LEU A 174 -7.63 -20.60 -16.78
C LEU A 174 -9.07 -21.12 -16.86
N GLY A 175 -9.94 -20.42 -17.60
CA GLY A 175 -11.36 -20.76 -17.68
C GLY A 175 -12.13 -20.48 -16.39
N ILE A 176 -11.57 -19.65 -15.49
CA ILE A 176 -12.25 -19.26 -14.24
C ILE A 176 -13.38 -18.30 -14.62
N PRO A 177 -14.65 -18.64 -14.34
CA PRO A 177 -15.77 -17.76 -14.66
C PRO A 177 -15.66 -16.45 -13.87
N ARG A 178 -16.00 -15.34 -14.52
CA ARG A 178 -15.93 -13.99 -13.90
C ARG A 178 -16.75 -13.89 -12.60
N HIS A 179 -17.89 -14.56 -12.55
CA HIS A 179 -18.80 -14.56 -11.40
C HIS A 179 -18.23 -15.36 -10.21
N SER A 180 -17.40 -16.38 -10.46
CA SER A 180 -16.76 -17.16 -9.39
C SER A 180 -15.73 -16.33 -8.63
N LEU A 181 -14.99 -15.47 -9.32
CA LEU A 181 -14.03 -14.57 -8.67
C LEU A 181 -14.72 -13.49 -7.83
N GLN A 182 -15.80 -12.93 -8.33
CA GLN A 182 -16.56 -11.92 -7.59
C GLN A 182 -17.16 -12.51 -6.31
N HIS A 183 -17.73 -13.71 -6.36
CA HIS A 183 -18.27 -14.38 -5.17
C HIS A 183 -17.21 -14.68 -4.11
N VAL A 184 -16.02 -15.13 -4.51
CA VAL A 184 -14.93 -15.41 -3.57
C VAL A 184 -14.43 -14.12 -2.89
N LEU A 185 -14.27 -13.04 -3.66
CA LEU A 185 -13.86 -11.74 -3.11
C LEU A 185 -14.94 -11.14 -2.19
N GLU A 186 -16.21 -11.21 -2.58
CA GLU A 186 -17.34 -10.74 -1.74
C GLU A 186 -17.47 -11.55 -0.45
N GLN A 187 -17.26 -12.87 -0.50
CA GLN A 187 -17.27 -13.72 0.70
C GLN A 187 -16.15 -13.34 1.67
N GLN A 188 -14.94 -13.05 1.20
CA GLN A 188 -13.83 -12.65 2.08
C GLN A 188 -14.07 -11.29 2.76
N VAL A 189 -14.66 -10.33 2.06
CA VAL A 189 -15.03 -9.02 2.62
C VAL A 189 -16.16 -9.13 3.66
N LEU A 190 -17.09 -10.08 3.47
CA LEU A 190 -18.14 -10.34 4.45
C LEU A 190 -17.59 -10.98 5.73
N HIS A 191 -16.65 -11.91 5.64
CA HIS A 191 -16.07 -12.55 6.82
C HIS A 191 -15.20 -11.59 7.65
N SER A 192 -14.49 -10.65 7.02
CA SER A 192 -13.72 -9.64 7.76
C SER A 192 -14.59 -8.62 8.51
N ARG A 193 -15.88 -8.49 8.16
CA ARG A 193 -16.83 -7.63 8.88
C ARG A 193 -17.52 -8.29 10.07
N VAL A 194 -17.60 -9.61 10.12
CA VAL A 194 -18.40 -10.31 11.15
C VAL A 194 -17.69 -10.39 12.50
N ASP A 195 -16.37 -10.24 12.55
CA ASP A 195 -15.65 -10.34 13.83
C ASP A 195 -15.77 -9.12 14.73
N GLY A 196 -16.35 -7.99 14.29
CA GLY A 196 -16.73 -6.85 15.14
C GLY A 196 -15.61 -6.23 15.99
N SER A 197 -14.38 -6.76 15.93
CA SER A 197 -13.23 -6.26 16.64
C SER A 197 -12.68 -5.13 15.81
N ASP A 198 -13.04 -3.91 16.20
CA ASP A 198 -12.43 -2.69 15.70
C ASP A 198 -10.90 -2.87 15.71
N PRO A 199 -10.23 -2.93 14.54
CA PRO A 199 -8.78 -3.16 14.47
C PRO A 199 -7.99 -2.02 15.14
N SER A 200 -8.65 -0.89 15.44
CA SER A 200 -8.11 0.22 16.22
C SER A 200 -7.87 -0.14 17.70
N SER A 201 -8.58 -1.12 18.26
CA SER A 201 -8.43 -1.51 19.68
C SER A 201 -7.16 -2.30 19.96
N LYS A 202 -6.72 -3.17 19.03
CA LYS A 202 -5.50 -3.99 19.21
C LYS A 202 -4.18 -3.22 19.11
N ILE A 203 -4.16 -2.06 18.45
CA ILE A 203 -2.94 -1.25 18.30
C ILE A 203 -2.66 -0.43 19.58
N LYS A 204 -3.69 -0.09 20.36
CA LYS A 204 -3.51 0.66 21.61
C LYS A 204 -2.85 -0.18 22.71
N ASP A 205 -3.10 -1.49 22.73
CA ASP A 205 -2.57 -2.37 23.78
C ASP A 205 -1.10 -2.79 23.53
N THR A 206 -0.55 -2.59 22.33
CA THR A 206 0.86 -2.94 22.03
C THR A 206 1.81 -1.74 22.15
N ILE A 207 1.31 -0.50 22.21
CA ILE A 207 2.15 0.71 22.28
C ILE A 207 2.39 1.19 23.72
N ILE A 208 1.61 0.70 24.70
CA ILE A 208 1.73 1.14 26.10
C ILE A 208 2.88 0.44 26.86
N ASP A 209 3.44 -0.67 26.35
CA ASP A 209 4.51 -1.43 27.04
C ASP A 209 5.95 -1.03 26.68
N GLN A 210 6.19 0.00 25.86
CA GLN A 210 7.55 0.45 25.52
C GLN A 210 8.03 1.73 26.22
N GLN A 211 7.30 2.26 27.21
CA GLN A 211 7.73 3.46 27.95
C GLN A 211 8.24 3.22 29.38
N SER A 212 8.40 1.98 29.83
CA SER A 212 8.85 1.70 31.22
C SER A 212 10.24 1.07 31.31
N LEU A 213 11.25 1.60 30.60
CA LEU A 213 12.63 1.12 30.83
C LEU A 213 13.71 2.14 30.47
N THR A 214 13.76 3.27 31.18
CA THR A 214 15.01 4.02 31.38
C THR A 214 14.95 4.75 32.72
N ASP A 215 15.57 4.15 33.74
CA ASP A 215 15.94 4.80 35.00
C ASP A 215 17.39 5.29 34.87
N PRO A 216 17.66 6.60 34.75
CA PRO A 216 19.02 7.12 34.71
C PRO A 216 19.46 7.52 36.13
N SER A 217 19.70 6.53 36.99
CA SER A 217 20.36 6.77 38.28
C SER A 217 21.31 5.64 38.62
N GLN A 218 22.49 5.64 38.01
CA GLN A 218 23.73 5.13 38.61
C GLN A 218 24.93 5.37 37.68
N THR A 219 25.58 6.52 37.85
CA THR A 219 26.99 6.69 37.52
C THR A 219 27.65 7.45 38.67
N THR A 220 28.03 6.68 39.69
CA THR A 220 28.97 7.09 40.73
C THR A 220 30.22 6.24 40.61
N THR A 221 31.31 6.91 40.23
CA THR A 221 32.62 6.92 40.90
C THR A 221 33.49 5.66 40.95
N GLU A 222 34.81 5.92 40.78
CA GLU A 222 36.00 5.10 41.01
C GLU A 222 36.33 4.15 39.84
N TRP A 223 37.47 4.24 39.15
CA TRP A 223 38.86 4.55 39.54
C TRP A 223 39.61 5.32 38.44
#